data_AF-A0A2N8TC50-F1
#
_entry.id   AF-A0A2N8TC50-F1
#
_cell.length_a   1.000
_cell.length_b   1.000
_cell.length_c   1.000
_cell.angle_alpha   90.00
_cell.angle_beta   90.00
_cell.angle_gamma   90.00
#
_symmetry.space_group_name_H-M   'P 1'
#
loop_
_entity.id
_entity.type
_entity.pdbx_description
1 polymer ?
#
loop_
_entity_poly.entity_id
_entity_poly.type
_entity_poly.pdbx_seq_one_letter_code
_entity_poly.pdbx_strand_id
1 'polypeptide(L)'
;MDASGLTLLDRRIADCRACPRLVSWREEAARAKRAAYADWTYWGRPVPGFGPADARLLIVGLAPAAHGGNRTGRMFTGDRSGDVLYEALYDVGLASQATAEHAHDGLELYGVRVTSPVHCAPPANKPTPE
;
A
#
# COMPACT_ATOMS: atom_id res chain seq x y z
N MET A 1 2.22 -5.04 -21.80
CA MET A 1 1.69 -3.79 -21.24
C MET A 1 2.86 -2.82 -21.15
N ASP A 2 2.74 -1.62 -21.69
CA ASP A 2 3.81 -0.63 -21.66
C ASP A 2 4.07 -0.19 -20.20
N ALA A 3 5.31 -0.36 -19.73
CA ALA A 3 5.74 0.06 -18.40
C ALA A 3 5.53 1.57 -18.17
N SER A 4 5.51 2.37 -19.25
CA SER A 4 5.21 3.81 -19.20
C SER A 4 3.78 4.08 -18.71
N GLY A 5 2.80 3.27 -19.13
CA GLY A 5 1.40 3.45 -18.79
C GLY A 5 1.11 3.16 -17.31
N LEU A 6 1.71 2.10 -16.76
CA LEU A 6 1.55 1.76 -15.35
C LEU A 6 2.23 2.79 -14.44
N THR A 7 3.42 3.25 -14.83
CA THR A 7 4.12 4.32 -14.12
C THR A 7 3.29 5.61 -14.09
N LEU A 8 2.65 5.97 -15.20
CA LEU A 8 1.75 7.12 -15.26
C LEU A 8 0.53 6.94 -14.35
N LEU A 9 -0.06 5.74 -14.34
CA LEU A 9 -1.18 5.42 -13.47
C LEU A 9 -0.82 5.55 -11.99
N ASP A 10 0.32 4.98 -11.58
CA ASP A 10 0.79 5.04 -10.19
C ASP A 10 0.99 6.48 -9.72
N ARG A 11 1.53 7.36 -10.58
CA ARG A 11 1.64 8.81 -10.30
C ARG A 11 0.27 9.46 -10.14
N ARG A 12 -0.66 9.22 -11.08
CA ARG A 12 -2.03 9.76 -11.01
C ARG A 12 -2.76 9.30 -9.75
N ILE A 13 -2.56 8.06 -9.33
CA ILE A 13 -3.09 7.53 -8.08
C ILE A 13 -2.50 8.29 -6.89
N ALA A 14 -1.18 8.42 -6.80
CA ALA A 14 -0.50 9.08 -5.67
C ALA A 14 -0.90 10.55 -5.46
N ASP A 15 -1.34 11.23 -6.52
CA ASP A 15 -1.80 12.63 -6.47
C ASP A 15 -3.33 12.77 -6.28
N CYS A 16 -4.08 11.65 -6.26
CA CYS A 16 -5.53 11.68 -6.25
C CYS A 16 -6.13 12.23 -4.92
N ARG A 17 -7.13 13.11 -5.08
CA ARG A 17 -7.93 13.70 -4.00
C ARG A 17 -9.45 13.59 -4.22
N ALA A 18 -9.87 12.65 -5.07
CA ALA A 18 -11.26 12.56 -5.54
C ALA A 18 -12.29 12.17 -4.46
N CYS A 19 -11.88 11.55 -3.36
CA CYS A 19 -12.77 11.08 -2.29
C CYS A 19 -12.58 11.93 -1.01
N PRO A 20 -13.35 13.01 -0.78
CA PRO A 20 -13.12 13.94 0.34
C PRO A 20 -13.08 13.25 1.72
N ARG A 21 -13.96 12.27 1.94
CA ARG A 21 -14.00 11.45 3.17
C ARG A 21 -12.67 10.72 3.43
N LEU A 22 -12.10 10.10 2.38
CA LEU A 22 -10.86 9.34 2.50
C LEU A 22 -9.64 10.27 2.60
N VAL A 23 -9.68 11.41 1.91
CA VAL A 23 -8.65 12.45 2.01
C VAL A 23 -8.57 12.99 3.44
N SER A 24 -9.71 13.36 4.03
CA SER A 24 -9.77 13.85 5.40
C SER A 24 -9.24 12.81 6.38
N TRP A 25 -9.71 11.56 6.27
CA TRP A 25 -9.32 10.49 7.18
C TRP A 25 -7.84 10.09 7.08
N ARG A 26 -7.30 9.90 5.87
CA ARG A 26 -5.91 9.45 5.70
C ARG A 26 -4.91 10.46 6.26
N GLU A 27 -5.22 11.75 6.11
CA GLU A 27 -4.41 12.85 6.62
C GLU A 27 -4.59 13.03 8.13
N GLU A 28 -5.79 12.84 8.66
CA GLU A 28 -6.03 12.81 10.11
C GLU A 28 -5.26 11.66 10.79
N ALA A 29 -5.35 10.44 10.25
CA ALA A 29 -4.61 9.30 10.77
C ALA A 29 -3.09 9.50 10.71
N ALA A 30 -2.60 10.23 9.70
CA ALA A 30 -1.19 10.60 9.58
C ALA A 30 -0.73 11.66 10.60
N ARG A 31 -1.65 12.52 11.08
CA ARG A 31 -1.38 13.50 12.14
C ARG A 31 -1.52 12.91 13.53
N ALA A 32 -2.59 12.15 13.77
CA ALA A 32 -2.96 11.63 15.08
C ALA A 32 -2.14 10.40 15.52
N LYS A 33 -1.30 9.84 14.63
CA LYS A 33 -0.31 8.74 14.79
C LYS A 33 -0.43 7.86 16.05
N ARG A 34 -0.43 6.54 15.90
CA ARG A 34 -0.26 5.63 17.06
C ARG A 34 1.04 5.97 17.79
N ALA A 35 1.02 5.87 19.12
CA ALA A 35 2.18 6.16 19.98
C ALA A 35 3.44 5.40 19.55
N ALA A 36 3.29 4.13 19.12
CA ALA A 36 4.41 3.31 18.61
C ALA A 36 5.09 3.88 17.34
N TYR A 37 4.46 4.83 16.66
CA TYR A 37 4.93 5.44 15.42
C TYR A 37 4.92 6.98 15.50
N ALA A 38 5.00 7.56 16.71
CA ALA A 38 4.91 9.00 16.90
C ALA A 38 5.97 9.78 16.08
N ASP A 39 7.19 9.24 16.03
CA ASP A 39 8.34 9.86 15.37
C ASP A 39 8.40 9.58 13.85
N TRP A 40 7.49 8.76 13.32
CA TRP A 40 7.48 8.41 11.91
C TRP A 40 6.84 9.50 11.06
N THR A 41 7.44 9.80 9.91
CA THR A 41 6.76 10.55 8.85
C THR A 41 5.83 9.60 8.10
N TYR A 42 4.53 9.86 8.19
CA TYR A 42 3.53 9.05 7.48
C TYR A 42 3.43 9.45 6.01
N TRP A 43 3.13 8.46 5.16
CA TRP A 43 2.79 8.70 3.75
C TRP A 43 1.57 9.60 3.58
N GLY A 44 0.45 9.33 4.27
CA GLY A 44 -0.73 10.21 4.32
C GLY A 44 -1.41 10.48 2.96
N ARG A 45 -1.13 9.65 1.95
CA ARG A 45 -1.51 9.82 0.55
C ARG A 45 -2.08 8.51 -0.02
N PRO A 46 -2.69 8.52 -1.22
CA PRO A 46 -3.05 7.28 -1.89
C PRO A 46 -1.82 6.40 -2.10
N VAL A 47 -1.96 5.10 -1.88
CA VAL A 47 -0.88 4.12 -2.01
C VAL A 47 -0.94 3.51 -3.41
N PRO A 48 0.09 3.63 -4.26
CA PRO A 48 0.13 2.96 -5.57
C PRO A 48 0.29 1.44 -5.45
N GLY A 49 0.15 0.74 -6.58
CA GLY A 49 0.46 -0.70 -6.62
C GLY A 49 1.97 -0.95 -6.48
N PHE A 50 2.35 -2.15 -6.04
CA PHE A 50 3.75 -2.53 -5.81
C PHE A 50 4.09 -3.87 -6.48
N GLY A 51 5.28 -3.96 -7.07
CA GLY A 51 5.75 -5.12 -7.85
C GLY A 51 5.92 -4.81 -9.34
N PRO A 52 6.53 -5.73 -10.12
CA PRO A 52 6.86 -5.51 -11.53
C PRO A 52 5.64 -5.25 -12.42
N ALA A 53 5.84 -4.46 -13.48
CA ALA A 53 4.78 -4.10 -14.44
C ALA A 53 4.35 -5.25 -15.35
N ASP A 54 5.19 -6.27 -15.50
CA ASP A 54 4.97 -7.47 -16.29
C ASP A 54 4.59 -8.70 -15.43
N ALA A 55 4.24 -8.47 -14.16
CA ALA A 55 3.76 -9.50 -13.24
C ALA A 55 2.67 -10.37 -13.89
N ARG A 56 2.78 -11.69 -13.70
CA ARG A 56 1.81 -12.67 -14.20
C ARG A 56 0.71 -12.96 -13.18
N LEU A 57 0.95 -12.65 -11.90
CA LEU A 57 0.01 -12.74 -10.81
C LEU A 57 -0.31 -11.35 -10.25
N LEU A 58 -1.59 -11.06 -10.05
CA LEU A 58 -2.06 -9.85 -9.38
C LEU A 58 -2.81 -10.23 -8.09
N ILE A 59 -2.37 -9.70 -6.96
CA ILE A 59 -3.07 -9.83 -5.69
C ILE A 59 -3.79 -8.52 -5.41
N VAL A 60 -5.10 -8.61 -5.19
CA VAL A 60 -5.97 -7.45 -4.97
C VAL A 60 -6.53 -7.51 -3.55
N GLY A 61 -6.11 -6.55 -2.73
CA GLY A 61 -6.67 -6.32 -1.40
C GLY A 61 -7.90 -5.44 -1.42
N LEU A 62 -8.30 -4.95 -0.25
CA LEU A 62 -9.43 -4.02 -0.10
C LEU A 62 -8.98 -2.55 -0.19
N ALA A 63 -8.16 -2.13 0.76
CA ALA A 63 -7.64 -0.77 0.90
C ALA A 63 -6.45 -0.73 1.89
N PRO A 64 -5.61 0.33 1.87
CA PRO A 64 -4.56 0.49 2.85
C PRO A 64 -5.07 0.61 4.29
N ALA A 65 -4.38 -0.01 5.24
CA ALA A 65 -4.63 0.25 6.66
C ALA A 65 -4.12 1.65 7.07
N ALA A 66 -4.79 2.27 8.04
CA ALA A 66 -4.44 3.60 8.55
C ALA A 66 -2.99 3.72 9.08
N HIS A 67 -2.45 2.64 9.63
CA HIS A 67 -1.08 2.56 10.17
C HIS A 67 -0.19 1.53 9.46
N GLY A 68 -0.68 0.94 8.36
CA GLY A 68 0.09 0.11 7.43
C GLY A 68 0.44 0.93 6.21
N GLY A 69 -0.17 0.65 5.06
CA GLY A 69 0.10 1.37 3.81
C GLY A 69 -0.06 2.91 3.90
N ASN A 70 -0.98 3.45 4.70
CA ASN A 70 -1.09 4.90 4.89
C ASN A 70 0.06 5.51 5.70
N ARG A 71 0.77 4.70 6.49
CA ARG A 71 2.02 5.07 7.15
C ARG A 71 3.20 4.88 6.22
N THR A 72 3.31 3.72 5.59
CA THR A 72 4.53 3.25 4.92
C THR A 72 4.62 3.64 3.45
N GLY A 73 3.49 3.96 2.80
CA GLY A 73 3.44 4.31 1.38
C GLY A 73 3.55 3.13 0.42
N ARG A 74 3.60 1.89 0.93
CA ARG A 74 3.62 0.67 0.10
C ARG A 74 2.45 -0.25 0.48
N MET A 75 1.82 -0.83 -0.54
CA MET A 75 0.70 -1.77 -0.33
C MET A 75 1.11 -2.91 0.60
N PHE A 76 0.20 -3.27 1.50
CA PHE A 76 0.38 -4.36 2.48
C PHE A 76 1.67 -4.25 3.33
N THR A 77 2.19 -3.05 3.60
CA THR A 77 3.47 -2.90 4.34
C THR A 77 3.24 -2.26 5.71
N GLY A 78 3.84 -2.84 6.76
CA GLY A 78 3.81 -2.27 8.11
C GLY A 78 2.54 -2.55 8.93
N ASP A 79 1.81 -3.61 8.60
CA ASP A 79 0.70 -4.16 9.38
C ASP A 79 0.65 -5.69 9.27
N ARG A 80 -0.13 -6.33 10.14
CA ARG A 80 -0.21 -7.79 10.26
C ARG A 80 -0.68 -8.50 8.98
N SER A 81 -1.51 -7.86 8.16
CA SER A 81 -1.96 -8.46 6.91
C SER A 81 -0.82 -8.55 5.90
N GLY A 82 0.05 -7.54 5.91
CA GLY A 82 1.31 -7.52 5.20
C GLY A 82 2.28 -8.60 5.61
N ASP A 83 2.50 -8.74 6.92
CA ASP A 83 3.44 -9.72 7.47
C ASP A 83 3.11 -11.13 6.97
N VAL A 84 1.84 -11.53 7.07
CA VAL A 84 1.37 -12.84 6.60
C VAL A 84 1.51 -12.99 5.08
N LEU A 85 1.20 -11.94 4.32
CA LEU A 85 1.27 -11.99 2.86
C LEU A 85 2.71 -12.13 2.36
N TYR A 86 3.63 -11.28 2.85
CA TYR A 86 5.00 -11.26 2.36
C TYR A 86 5.83 -12.46 2.84
N GLU A 87 5.57 -12.97 4.05
CA GLU A 87 6.12 -14.24 4.50
C GLU A 87 5.71 -15.39 3.55
N ALA A 88 4.40 -15.50 3.26
CA ALA A 88 3.91 -16.54 2.35
C ALA A 88 4.46 -16.40 0.92
N LEU A 89 4.61 -15.18 0.40
CA LEU A 89 5.22 -14.93 -0.91
C LEU A 89 6.71 -15.31 -0.92
N TYR A 90 7.43 -15.02 0.15
CA TYR A 90 8.83 -15.41 0.29
C TYR A 90 8.99 -16.94 0.33
N ASP A 91 8.16 -17.64 1.11
CA ASP A 91 8.21 -19.10 1.24
C ASP A 91 8.03 -19.83 -0.09
N VAL A 92 7.27 -19.25 -1.02
CA VAL A 92 7.07 -19.81 -2.37
C VAL A 92 8.00 -19.21 -3.44
N GLY A 93 8.98 -18.42 -3.04
CA GLY A 93 10.00 -17.85 -3.94
C GLY A 93 9.52 -16.69 -4.82
N LEU A 94 8.46 -15.99 -4.40
CA LEU A 94 7.87 -14.85 -5.13
C LEU A 94 8.22 -13.48 -4.52
N ALA A 95 9.02 -13.45 -3.45
CA ALA A 95 9.54 -12.23 -2.82
C ALA A 95 11.02 -12.39 -2.45
N SER A 96 11.77 -11.28 -2.40
CA SER A 96 13.20 -11.28 -2.03
C SER A 96 13.47 -11.51 -0.55
N GLN A 97 12.49 -11.20 0.31
CA GLN A 97 12.56 -11.31 1.77
C GLN A 97 11.16 -11.51 2.35
N ALA A 98 11.09 -12.08 3.56
CA ALA A 98 9.83 -12.35 4.26
C ALA A 98 9.19 -11.12 4.90
N THR A 99 9.97 -10.07 5.20
CA THR A 99 9.50 -8.90 5.95
C THR A 99 9.28 -7.67 5.06
N ALA A 100 8.30 -6.85 5.43
CA ALA A 100 7.99 -5.59 4.76
C ALA A 100 7.72 -4.48 5.79
N GLU A 101 8.74 -3.67 6.06
CA GLU A 101 8.73 -2.69 7.14
C GLU A 101 8.42 -1.28 6.64
N HIS A 102 9.04 -0.86 5.53
CA HIS A 102 8.85 0.45 4.92
C HIS A 102 9.16 0.42 3.41
N ALA A 103 8.76 1.44 2.65
CA ALA A 103 8.87 1.44 1.19
C ALA A 103 10.31 1.39 0.61
N HIS A 104 11.34 1.46 1.45
CA HIS A 104 12.76 1.51 1.06
C HIS A 104 13.59 0.37 1.69
N ASP A 105 12.94 -0.67 2.21
CA ASP A 105 13.59 -1.79 2.90
C ASP A 105 14.22 -2.84 1.96
N GLY A 106 14.20 -2.61 0.64
CA GLY A 106 14.81 -3.52 -0.34
C GLY A 106 13.96 -4.72 -0.74
N LEU A 107 12.71 -4.83 -0.25
CA LEU A 107 11.79 -5.88 -0.72
C LEU A 107 11.53 -5.73 -2.22
N GLU A 108 11.64 -6.83 -2.95
CA GLU A 108 11.30 -6.99 -4.37
C GLU A 108 10.32 -8.15 -4.54
N LEU A 109 9.40 -8.04 -5.50
CA LEU A 109 8.46 -9.10 -5.86
C LEU A 109 8.80 -9.68 -7.23
N TYR A 110 8.72 -11.01 -7.35
CA TYR A 110 9.06 -11.74 -8.57
C TYR A 110 7.79 -12.24 -9.24
N GLY A 111 7.42 -11.66 -10.38
CA GLY A 111 6.24 -12.07 -11.14
C GLY A 111 4.89 -11.78 -10.47
N VAL A 112 4.88 -11.10 -9.33
CA VAL A 112 3.69 -10.73 -8.55
C VAL A 112 3.58 -9.22 -8.43
N ARG A 113 2.38 -8.68 -8.62
CA ARG A 113 2.03 -7.30 -8.26
C ARG A 113 0.91 -7.30 -7.23
N VAL A 114 0.96 -6.37 -6.28
CA VAL A 114 -0.06 -6.18 -5.25
C VAL A 114 -0.73 -4.82 -5.42
N THR A 115 -2.05 -4.76 -5.25
CA THR A 115 -2.81 -3.49 -5.35
C THR A 115 -4.11 -3.56 -4.53
N SER A 116 -4.94 -2.53 -4.59
CA SER A 116 -6.28 -2.47 -4.01
C SER A 116 -7.20 -1.58 -4.86
N PRO A 117 -8.51 -1.83 -4.92
CA PRO A 117 -9.46 -0.98 -5.65
C PRO A 117 -9.61 0.40 -4.99
N VAL A 118 -9.43 0.49 -3.67
CA VAL A 118 -9.41 1.75 -2.93
C VAL A 118 -7.98 2.03 -2.48
N HIS A 119 -7.39 3.11 -2.98
CA HIS A 119 -5.98 3.43 -2.74
C HIS A 119 -5.74 4.30 -1.49
N CYS A 120 -6.79 4.75 -0.80
CA CYS A 120 -6.68 5.54 0.43
C CYS A 120 -7.16 4.71 1.62
N ALA A 121 -6.57 4.93 2.80
CA ALA A 121 -7.09 4.31 4.01
C ALA A 121 -8.54 4.77 4.26
N PRO A 122 -9.50 3.84 4.43
CA PRO A 122 -10.85 4.18 4.84
C PRO A 122 -11.01 4.09 6.37
N PRO A 123 -11.85 4.95 6.97
CA PRO A 123 -12.31 4.77 8.35
C PRO A 123 -12.80 3.35 8.60
N ALA A 124 -12.42 2.78 9.75
CA ALA A 124 -12.77 1.41 10.17
C ALA A 124 -12.43 0.32 9.13
N ASN A 125 -11.49 0.58 8.21
CA ASN A 125 -11.17 -0.30 7.08
C ASN A 125 -12.39 -0.63 6.19
N LYS A 126 -13.40 0.26 6.14
CA LYS A 126 -14.63 0.06 5.38
C LYS A 126 -14.83 1.15 4.32
N PRO A 127 -14.51 0.88 3.05
CA PRO A 127 -14.89 1.78 1.97
C PRO A 127 -16.40 1.77 1.76
N THR A 128 -16.89 2.84 1.16
CA THR A 128 -18.30 3.05 0.80
C THR A 128 -18.47 2.82 -0.70
N PRO A 129 -19.66 2.44 -1.19
CA PRO A 129 -19.97 2.43 -2.61
C PRO A 129 -19.93 3.83 -3.24
N GLU A 130 -20.14 4.87 -2.43
CA GLU A 130 -20.07 6.29 -2.79
C GLU A 130 -18.68 6.92 -2.60
#